data_AF-A0A7W0X293-F1
#
_entry.id   AF-A0A7W0X293-F1
#
_cell.length_a   1.000
_cell.length_b   1.000
_cell.length_c   1.000
_cell.angle_alpha   90.00
_cell.angle_beta   90.00
_cell.angle_gamma   90.00
#
_symmetry.space_group_name_H-M   'P 1'
#
loop_
_entity.id
_entity.type
_entity.pdbx_description
1 polymer ?
#
loop_
_entity_poly.entity_id
_entity_poly.type
_entity_poly.pdbx_seq_one_letter_code
_entity_poly.pdbx_strand_id
1 'polypeptide(L)'
;LRLAPDYVPGLLLAGVIEIELKSYAQAEANLLKVLQRVPDQSMARRALIVNYLRSAQPEKALEAVRPVLETAENDSNMMALAAEVYMQNGDIAEAARYFEKAATLDPKDPNKRTARALSQLAGGEIDRPLRELEQVAATDTGIRADLALVAAHLRRRDFDKALAAIDALEKKQPESAVPHNLRGAALVGKGDEAAARRSFERALTLNASFFPALANLAKLDLKDKKPDDAKKRFEAVLVKDPKNVQALLAIAELRAQSGGSAEEVAALIGKAITANPVEPSPRLVLIALHLRNKDPKKAVVAAQEALVALPDRPEILNALGTAQQAAGDLDQALATTNGLVKLQPNSVQALMRLAQIQVAAKDNDAARRSLRKALALKPDLVGAQRALISIELSAGRVAEALALARDMQKRKPTHPNGFVFEGDIHSFKNQWKEAANAYRAALRQGATGEVAAKLHLALRTVAEPQADKFAATWSKEHPKDGVFRVYLAQMSLAKKDYPAAIRHYQGLLELQPNNAAWLNNLAWAAGQVKDPKALDYAETANKLAPDQPPIMDTLGVLLVEQGATERGVELLRKASTQAPETPGIRLNLAKGLIKAGQKDAAKRELDELAKLGDKFPAQAEVSQMLKAL
;
A
#
# COMPACT_ATOMS: atom_id res chain seq x y z
N LEU A 1 -34.37 25.35 19.02
CA LEU A 1 -33.52 26.25 18.20
C LEU A 1 -34.31 27.11 17.21
N ARG A 2 -35.36 26.64 16.51
CA ARG A 2 -36.17 27.53 15.64
C ARG A 2 -36.83 28.72 16.38
N LEU A 3 -37.35 28.49 17.58
CA LEU A 3 -37.98 29.53 18.42
C LEU A 3 -36.97 30.35 19.25
N ALA A 4 -35.79 29.79 19.50
CA ALA A 4 -34.72 30.41 20.27
C ALA A 4 -33.38 29.88 19.74
N PRO A 5 -32.80 30.51 18.70
CA PRO A 5 -31.58 30.03 18.03
C PRO A 5 -30.34 30.05 18.91
N ASP A 6 -30.40 30.81 20.00
CA ASP A 6 -29.28 31.15 20.86
C ASP A 6 -29.39 30.58 22.28
N TYR A 7 -30.40 29.74 22.51
CA TYR A 7 -30.61 29.11 23.82
C TYR A 7 -29.49 28.11 24.12
N VAL A 8 -28.58 28.48 25.03
CA VAL A 8 -27.34 27.74 25.33
C VAL A 8 -27.56 26.25 25.66
N PRO A 9 -28.51 25.85 26.53
CA PRO A 9 -28.75 24.43 26.77
C PRO A 9 -29.20 23.67 25.52
N GLY A 10 -30.00 24.31 24.67
CA GLY A 10 -30.45 23.73 23.40
C GLY A 10 -29.32 23.57 22.39
N LEU A 11 -28.40 24.53 22.31
CA LEU A 11 -27.22 24.46 21.45
C LEU A 11 -26.23 23.37 21.91
N LEU A 12 -26.00 23.26 23.23
CA LEU A 12 -25.15 22.22 23.80
C LEU A 12 -25.70 20.81 23.50
N LEU A 13 -27.00 20.60 23.77
CA LEU A 13 -27.64 19.32 23.52
C LEU A 13 -27.62 18.97 22.02
N ALA A 14 -27.91 19.95 21.15
CA ALA A 14 -27.80 19.76 19.70
C ALA A 14 -26.38 19.34 19.29
N GLY A 15 -25.35 20.03 19.80
CA GLY A 15 -23.97 19.70 19.50
C GLY A 15 -23.57 18.28 19.90
N VAL A 16 -23.99 17.82 21.09
CA VAL A 16 -23.72 16.44 21.54
C VAL A 16 -24.47 15.40 20.69
N ILE A 17 -25.74 15.65 20.35
CA ILE A 17 -26.52 14.76 19.48
C ILE A 17 -25.90 14.70 18.08
N GLU A 18 -25.47 15.83 17.54
CA GLU A 18 -24.84 15.91 16.21
C GLU A 18 -23.51 15.15 16.15
N ILE A 19 -22.74 15.09 17.24
CA ILE A 19 -21.54 14.24 17.33
C ILE A 19 -21.91 12.76 17.18
N GLU A 20 -22.98 12.30 17.85
CA GLU A 20 -23.45 10.92 17.75
C GLU A 20 -24.04 10.60 16.35
N LEU A 21 -24.70 11.58 15.73
CA LEU A 21 -25.15 11.51 14.34
C LEU A 21 -24.02 11.69 13.32
N LYS A 22 -22.76 11.82 13.76
CA LYS A 22 -21.57 12.05 12.93
C LYS A 22 -21.65 13.31 12.05
N SER A 23 -22.51 14.26 12.43
CA SER A 23 -22.70 15.56 11.78
C SER A 23 -21.73 16.58 12.37
N TYR A 24 -20.43 16.31 12.25
CA TYR A 24 -19.38 16.98 13.02
C TYR A 24 -19.26 18.48 12.75
N ALA A 25 -19.62 18.93 11.54
CA ALA A 25 -19.59 20.35 11.17
C ALA A 25 -20.71 21.14 11.88
N GLN A 26 -21.91 20.57 11.96
CA GLN A 26 -23.04 21.17 12.69
C GLN A 26 -22.74 21.18 14.20
N ALA A 27 -22.20 20.07 14.72
CA ALA A 27 -21.77 19.99 16.11
C ALA A 27 -20.75 21.07 16.47
N GLU A 28 -19.70 21.25 15.66
CA GLU A 28 -18.70 22.30 15.83
C GLU A 28 -19.35 23.68 15.88
N ALA A 29 -20.23 24.00 14.92
CA ALA A 29 -20.90 25.29 14.86
C ALA A 29 -21.75 25.59 16.10
N ASN A 30 -22.52 24.61 16.59
CA ASN A 30 -23.37 24.78 17.78
C ASN A 30 -22.54 24.89 19.07
N LEU A 31 -21.49 24.08 19.21
CA LEU A 31 -20.61 24.09 20.38
C LEU A 31 -19.77 25.37 20.46
N LEU A 32 -19.29 25.89 19.32
CA LEU A 32 -18.60 27.17 19.27
C LEU A 32 -19.53 28.34 19.66
N LYS A 33 -20.80 28.32 19.26
CA LYS A 33 -21.79 29.32 19.72
C LYS A 33 -22.00 29.28 21.23
N VAL A 34 -21.98 28.09 21.84
CA VAL A 34 -22.04 27.96 23.31
C VAL A 34 -20.82 28.62 23.95
N LEU A 35 -19.61 28.30 23.45
CA LEU A 35 -18.36 28.82 24.01
C LEU A 35 -18.16 30.33 23.76
N GLN A 36 -18.74 30.89 22.69
CA GLN A 36 -18.75 32.35 22.49
C GLN A 36 -19.58 33.08 23.57
N ARG A 37 -20.65 32.46 24.06
CA ARG A 37 -21.54 33.05 25.08
C ARG A 37 -21.09 32.72 26.50
N VAL A 38 -20.56 31.52 26.69
CA VAL A 38 -20.09 31.00 27.98
C VAL A 38 -18.71 30.36 27.76
N PRO A 39 -17.62 31.16 27.73
CA PRO A 39 -16.27 30.66 27.42
C PRO A 39 -15.78 29.52 28.31
N ASP A 40 -16.23 29.51 29.57
CA ASP A 40 -15.83 28.53 30.60
C ASP A 40 -16.80 27.35 30.71
N GLN A 41 -17.69 27.15 29.73
CA GLN A 41 -18.60 26.02 29.70
C GLN A 41 -17.82 24.71 29.47
N SER A 42 -17.56 23.98 30.55
CA SER A 42 -16.71 22.78 30.57
C SER A 42 -17.24 21.60 29.73
N MET A 43 -18.56 21.39 29.68
CA MET A 43 -19.19 20.33 28.89
C MET A 43 -19.15 20.64 27.38
N ALA A 44 -19.34 21.90 26.98
CA ALA A 44 -19.27 22.34 25.60
C ALA A 44 -17.84 22.21 25.07
N ARG A 45 -16.84 22.59 25.88
CA ARG A 45 -15.43 22.44 25.51
C ARG A 45 -15.03 20.97 25.39
N ARG A 46 -15.44 20.11 26.32
CA ARG A 46 -15.24 18.65 26.22
C ARG A 46 -15.89 18.07 24.96
N ALA A 47 -17.16 18.41 24.71
CA ALA A 47 -17.86 17.96 23.51
C ALA A 47 -17.16 18.44 22.22
N LEU A 48 -16.62 19.66 22.21
CA LEU A 48 -15.88 20.19 21.07
C LEU A 48 -14.57 19.44 20.83
N ILE A 49 -13.81 19.14 21.87
CA ILE A 49 -12.59 18.33 21.77
C ILE A 49 -12.92 16.93 21.22
N VAL A 50 -13.95 16.27 21.77
CA VAL A 50 -14.43 14.97 21.28
C VAL A 50 -14.88 15.04 19.82
N ASN A 51 -15.58 16.10 19.41
CA ASN A 51 -15.97 16.33 18.03
C ASN A 51 -14.75 16.37 17.11
N TYR A 52 -13.69 17.08 17.51
CA TYR A 52 -12.44 17.14 16.75
C TYR A 52 -11.71 15.81 16.67
N LEU A 53 -11.62 15.05 17.77
CA LEU A 53 -11.02 13.71 17.76
C LEU A 53 -11.79 12.74 16.85
N ARG A 54 -13.13 12.77 16.89
CA ARG A 54 -13.97 11.87 16.06
C ARG A 54 -14.02 12.28 14.59
N SER A 55 -13.80 13.56 14.29
CA SER A 55 -13.69 14.07 12.91
C SER A 55 -12.26 14.07 12.36
N ALA A 56 -11.31 13.45 13.08
CA ALA A 56 -9.90 13.36 12.69
C ALA A 56 -9.23 14.73 12.48
N GLN A 57 -9.54 15.69 13.36
CA GLN A 57 -8.94 17.03 13.41
C GLN A 57 -8.10 17.21 14.70
N PRO A 58 -7.01 16.43 14.89
CA PRO A 58 -6.29 16.39 16.16
C PRO A 58 -5.60 17.70 16.53
N GLU A 59 -5.19 18.52 15.56
CA GLU A 59 -4.63 19.86 15.80
C GLU A 59 -5.66 20.82 16.43
N LYS A 60 -6.90 20.84 15.92
CA LYS A 60 -7.98 21.62 16.53
C LYS A 60 -8.32 21.11 17.93
N ALA A 61 -8.23 19.79 18.14
CA ALA A 61 -8.42 19.19 19.45
C ALA A 61 -7.32 19.67 20.43
N LEU A 62 -6.07 19.77 19.96
CA LEU A 62 -4.93 20.28 20.72
C LEU A 62 -5.09 21.76 21.08
N GLU A 63 -5.52 22.59 20.13
CA GLU A 63 -5.85 24.00 20.38
C GLU A 63 -6.99 24.15 21.41
N ALA A 64 -8.00 23.30 21.35
CA ALA A 64 -9.16 23.37 22.24
C ALA A 64 -8.86 22.89 23.67
N VAL A 65 -7.96 21.91 23.84
CA VAL A 65 -7.62 21.35 25.15
C VAL A 65 -6.58 22.18 25.91
N ARG A 66 -5.59 22.75 25.22
CA ARG A 66 -4.46 23.50 25.84
C ARG A 66 -4.88 24.54 26.89
N PRO A 67 -5.86 25.43 26.64
CA PRO A 67 -6.22 26.49 27.58
C PRO A 67 -6.84 25.98 28.88
N VAL A 68 -7.31 24.74 28.93
CA VAL A 68 -8.00 24.19 30.10
C VAL A 68 -7.19 23.16 30.88
N LEU A 69 -5.97 22.83 30.44
CA LEU A 69 -5.12 21.84 31.10
C LEU A 69 -4.71 22.27 32.51
N GLU A 70 -4.48 23.57 32.72
CA GLU A 70 -4.15 24.13 34.04
C GLU A 70 -5.38 24.15 34.95
N THR A 71 -6.49 24.72 34.47
CA THR A 71 -7.72 24.87 35.28
C THR A 71 -8.42 23.55 35.58
N ALA A 72 -8.20 22.52 34.74
CA ALA A 72 -8.80 21.20 34.89
C ALA A 72 -7.80 20.16 35.39
N GLU A 73 -6.68 20.56 36.01
CA GLU A 73 -5.60 19.65 36.42
C GLU A 73 -6.05 18.50 37.34
N ASN A 74 -7.15 18.70 38.07
CA ASN A 74 -7.75 17.71 38.98
C ASN A 74 -8.97 16.97 38.38
N ASP A 75 -9.36 17.25 37.13
CA ASP A 75 -10.42 16.54 36.42
C ASP A 75 -9.83 15.33 35.68
N SER A 76 -10.03 14.13 36.26
CA SER A 76 -9.48 12.88 35.70
C SER A 76 -9.99 12.58 34.28
N ASN A 77 -11.21 12.98 33.93
CA ASN A 77 -11.77 12.78 32.60
C ASN A 77 -11.16 13.77 31.59
N MET A 78 -10.88 15.01 32.00
CA MET A 78 -10.18 15.96 31.16
C MET A 78 -8.73 15.54 30.92
N MET A 79 -8.04 15.01 31.93
CA MET A 79 -6.68 14.46 31.75
C MET A 79 -6.67 13.28 30.77
N ALA A 80 -7.66 12.37 30.85
CA ALA A 80 -7.78 11.28 29.89
C ALA A 80 -8.04 11.79 28.47
N LEU A 81 -8.93 12.77 28.31
CA LEU A 81 -9.23 13.38 27.02
C LEU A 81 -8.02 14.13 26.44
N ALA A 82 -7.27 14.87 27.25
CA ALA A 82 -6.02 15.49 26.84
C ALA A 82 -5.01 14.45 26.35
N ALA A 83 -4.89 13.34 27.05
CA ALA A 83 -4.01 12.26 26.65
C ALA A 83 -4.39 11.68 25.28
N GLU A 84 -5.68 11.50 25.00
CA GLU A 84 -6.17 11.09 23.68
C GLU A 84 -5.83 12.11 22.58
N VAL A 85 -5.91 13.41 22.90
CA VAL A 85 -5.52 14.49 21.97
C VAL A 85 -4.03 14.41 21.62
N TYR A 86 -3.15 14.35 22.62
CA TYR A 86 -1.71 14.24 22.39
C TYR A 86 -1.36 12.93 21.66
N MET A 87 -2.04 11.83 21.99
CA MET A 87 -1.88 10.54 21.31
C MET A 87 -2.21 10.64 19.81
N GLN A 88 -3.34 11.26 19.44
CA GLN A 88 -3.71 11.45 18.04
C GLN A 88 -2.79 12.43 17.29
N ASN A 89 -2.20 13.41 17.99
CA ASN A 89 -1.18 14.30 17.44
C ASN A 89 0.22 13.65 17.37
N GLY A 90 0.37 12.40 17.82
CA GLY A 90 1.62 11.64 17.77
C GLY A 90 2.61 11.99 18.89
N ASP A 91 2.23 12.81 19.85
CA ASP A 91 3.03 13.13 21.03
C ASP A 91 2.79 12.09 22.13
N ILE A 92 3.45 10.94 21.96
CA ILE A 92 3.30 9.77 22.84
C ILE A 92 3.77 10.08 24.27
N ALA A 93 4.76 10.97 24.42
CA ALA A 93 5.32 11.33 25.72
C ALA A 93 4.30 12.13 26.55
N GLU A 94 3.70 13.17 25.96
CA GLU A 94 2.65 13.93 26.63
C GLU A 94 1.39 13.10 26.85
N ALA A 95 1.01 12.25 25.90
CA ALA A 95 -0.09 11.32 26.07
C ALA A 95 0.11 10.41 27.30
N ALA A 96 1.29 9.80 27.44
CA ALA A 96 1.62 8.96 28.59
C ALA A 96 1.55 9.76 29.90
N ARG A 97 2.06 11.00 29.92
CA ARG A 97 2.00 11.89 31.10
C ARG A 97 0.57 12.18 31.53
N TYR A 98 -0.32 12.50 30.59
CA TYR A 98 -1.72 12.82 30.92
C TYR A 98 -2.55 11.58 31.26
N PHE A 99 -2.30 10.42 30.66
CA PHE A 99 -2.94 9.18 31.09
C PHE A 99 -2.47 8.74 32.49
N GLU A 100 -1.20 8.94 32.84
CA GLU A 100 -0.68 8.71 34.19
C GLU A 100 -1.40 9.60 35.20
N LYS A 101 -1.55 10.91 34.92
CA LYS A 101 -2.34 11.82 35.76
C LYS A 101 -3.79 11.38 35.91
N ALA A 102 -4.46 11.02 34.80
CA ALA A 102 -5.84 10.56 34.82
C ALA A 102 -6.03 9.32 35.72
N ALA A 103 -5.15 8.32 35.59
CA ALA A 103 -5.19 7.11 36.41
C ALA A 103 -4.79 7.35 37.87
N THR A 104 -3.97 8.37 38.15
CA THR A 104 -3.59 8.76 39.52
C THR A 104 -4.74 9.47 40.24
N LEU A 105 -5.47 10.33 39.53
CA LEU A 105 -6.63 11.05 40.06
C LEU A 105 -7.82 10.12 40.33
N ASP A 106 -7.94 9.04 39.57
CA ASP A 106 -9.02 8.07 39.71
C ASP A 106 -8.48 6.62 39.58
N PRO A 107 -7.81 6.13 40.63
CA PRO A 107 -7.09 4.85 40.61
C PRO A 107 -8.01 3.62 40.62
N LYS A 108 -9.32 3.82 40.80
CA LYS A 108 -10.32 2.74 40.80
C LYS A 108 -10.98 2.56 39.44
N ASP A 109 -10.84 3.51 38.51
CA ASP A 109 -11.43 3.39 37.17
C ASP A 109 -10.60 2.48 36.26
N PRO A 110 -11.14 1.30 35.87
CA PRO A 110 -10.43 0.36 35.02
C PRO A 110 -10.17 0.92 33.61
N ASN A 111 -11.00 1.83 33.09
CA ASN A 111 -10.80 2.42 31.77
C ASN A 111 -9.57 3.32 31.75
N LYS A 112 -9.38 4.14 32.79
CA LYS A 112 -8.24 5.07 32.88
C LYS A 112 -6.93 4.31 33.07
N ARG A 113 -6.92 3.29 33.93
CA ARG A 113 -5.78 2.37 34.09
C ARG A 113 -5.45 1.61 32.81
N THR A 114 -6.46 1.12 32.10
CA THR A 114 -6.28 0.46 30.79
C THR A 114 -5.71 1.41 29.75
N ALA A 115 -6.22 2.65 29.67
CA ALA A 115 -5.75 3.65 28.72
C ALA A 115 -4.29 4.06 28.98
N ARG A 116 -3.90 4.21 30.26
CA ARG A 116 -2.49 4.41 30.66
C ARG A 116 -1.60 3.26 30.21
N ALA A 117 -1.99 2.03 30.52
CA ALA A 117 -1.20 0.86 30.13
C ALA A 117 -1.03 0.76 28.61
N LEU A 118 -2.10 1.03 27.84
CA LEU A 118 -2.04 1.09 26.38
C LEU A 118 -1.09 2.18 25.87
N SER A 119 -1.08 3.36 26.51
CA SER A 119 -0.17 4.44 26.16
C SER A 119 1.29 4.10 26.43
N GLN A 120 1.58 3.44 27.56
CA GLN A 120 2.92 2.96 27.90
C GLN A 120 3.39 1.89 26.90
N LEU A 121 2.51 0.97 26.49
CA LEU A 121 2.78 0.00 25.41
C LEU A 121 3.11 0.68 24.08
N ALA A 122 2.39 1.76 23.75
CA ALA A 122 2.68 2.55 22.55
C ALA A 122 4.03 3.29 22.65
N GLY A 123 4.41 3.73 23.86
CA GLY A 123 5.70 4.35 24.18
C GLY A 123 6.88 3.37 24.25
N GLY A 124 6.64 2.06 24.14
CA GLY A 124 7.67 1.03 24.13
C GLY A 124 7.97 0.39 25.49
N GLU A 125 7.27 0.80 26.56
CA GLU A 125 7.29 0.08 27.83
C GLU A 125 6.43 -1.19 27.73
N ILE A 126 6.94 -2.33 28.18
CA ILE A 126 6.28 -3.63 27.92
C ILE A 126 5.81 -4.30 29.21
N ASP A 127 6.71 -4.54 30.17
CA ASP A 127 6.39 -5.44 31.28
C ASP A 127 5.47 -4.81 32.33
N ARG A 128 5.67 -3.53 32.64
CA ARG A 128 4.83 -2.79 33.59
C ARG A 128 3.38 -2.67 33.10
N PRO A 129 3.09 -2.18 31.88
CA PRO A 129 1.71 -2.04 31.43
C PRO A 129 1.01 -3.38 31.22
N LEU A 130 1.71 -4.46 30.85
CA LEU A 130 1.09 -5.79 30.75
C LEU A 130 0.63 -6.31 32.12
N ARG A 131 1.47 -6.18 33.16
CA ARG A 131 1.06 -6.52 34.53
C ARG A 131 -0.11 -5.68 35.00
N GLU A 132 -0.16 -4.41 34.63
CA GLU A 132 -1.32 -3.57 34.93
C GLU A 132 -2.59 -4.06 34.21
N LEU A 133 -2.51 -4.38 32.91
CA LEU A 133 -3.64 -4.93 32.17
C LEU A 133 -4.12 -6.25 32.76
N GLU A 134 -3.21 -7.14 33.19
CA GLU A 134 -3.56 -8.39 33.90
C GLU A 134 -4.33 -8.11 35.21
N GLN A 135 -3.86 -7.15 36.02
CA GLN A 135 -4.54 -6.78 37.28
C GLN A 135 -5.91 -6.13 37.05
N VAL A 136 -6.02 -5.27 36.04
CA VAL A 136 -7.31 -4.65 35.68
C VAL A 136 -8.25 -5.72 35.15
N ALA A 137 -7.80 -6.56 34.22
CA ALA A 137 -8.61 -7.65 33.65
C ALA A 137 -9.10 -8.63 34.73
N ALA A 138 -8.30 -8.91 35.77
CA ALA A 138 -8.71 -9.81 36.84
C ALA A 138 -9.85 -9.26 37.74
N THR A 139 -10.03 -7.94 37.80
CA THR A 139 -10.95 -7.28 38.75
C THR A 139 -12.07 -6.49 38.07
N ASP A 140 -11.86 -6.03 36.84
CA ASP A 140 -12.84 -5.30 36.03
C ASP A 140 -13.95 -6.23 35.53
N THR A 141 -15.19 -5.75 35.58
CA THR A 141 -16.35 -6.42 34.97
C THR A 141 -16.42 -6.16 33.46
N GLY A 142 -15.77 -5.09 33.00
CA GLY A 142 -15.54 -4.81 31.59
C GLY A 142 -14.54 -5.77 30.94
N ILE A 143 -14.42 -5.63 29.61
CA ILE A 143 -13.58 -6.48 28.75
C ILE A 143 -12.46 -5.71 28.05
N ARG A 144 -12.35 -4.39 28.27
CA ARG A 144 -11.40 -3.54 27.54
C ARG A 144 -9.96 -3.94 27.86
N ALA A 145 -9.66 -4.19 29.14
CA ALA A 145 -8.35 -4.65 29.58
C ALA A 145 -8.03 -6.06 29.06
N ASP A 146 -9.00 -6.97 29.08
CA ASP A 146 -8.85 -8.34 28.55
C ASP A 146 -8.51 -8.32 27.05
N LEU A 147 -9.26 -7.57 26.25
CA LEU A 147 -9.01 -7.44 24.81
C LEU A 147 -7.63 -6.82 24.52
N ALA A 148 -7.25 -5.79 25.29
CA ALA A 148 -5.93 -5.17 25.18
C ALA A 148 -4.81 -6.17 25.51
N LEU A 149 -4.97 -6.96 26.57
CA LEU A 149 -4.01 -7.98 26.98
C LEU A 149 -3.85 -9.07 25.93
N VAL A 150 -4.97 -9.60 25.41
CA VAL A 150 -4.97 -10.60 24.32
C VAL A 150 -4.27 -10.04 23.08
N ALA A 151 -4.61 -8.83 22.65
CA ALA A 151 -3.99 -8.19 21.49
C ALA A 151 -2.49 -7.99 21.66
N ALA A 152 -2.05 -7.58 22.85
CA ALA A 152 -0.65 -7.38 23.16
C ALA A 152 0.14 -8.70 23.10
N HIS A 153 -0.38 -9.80 23.67
CA HIS A 153 0.26 -11.12 23.59
C HIS A 153 0.28 -11.67 22.17
N LEU A 154 -0.81 -11.52 21.40
CA LEU A 154 -0.85 -11.95 20.00
C LEU A 154 0.21 -11.23 19.14
N ARG A 155 0.34 -9.91 19.29
CA ARG A 155 1.36 -9.12 18.59
C ARG A 155 2.78 -9.55 18.95
N ARG A 156 3.00 -9.96 20.20
CA ARG A 156 4.29 -10.49 20.68
C ARG A 156 4.52 -11.97 20.33
N ARG A 157 3.52 -12.65 19.76
CA ARG A 157 3.52 -14.10 19.52
C ARG A 157 3.61 -14.95 20.80
N ASP A 158 3.22 -14.38 21.94
CA ASP A 158 3.12 -15.06 23.23
C ASP A 158 1.80 -15.88 23.27
N PHE A 159 1.65 -16.87 22.39
CA PHE A 159 0.36 -17.52 22.14
C PHE A 159 -0.23 -18.21 23.37
N ASP A 160 0.59 -18.79 24.24
CA ASP A 160 0.09 -19.44 25.47
C ASP A 160 -0.47 -18.42 26.46
N LYS A 161 0.17 -17.25 26.59
CA LYS A 161 -0.36 -16.15 27.41
C LYS A 161 -1.62 -15.54 26.81
N ALA A 162 -1.67 -15.42 25.49
CA ALA A 162 -2.88 -15.00 24.78
C ALA A 162 -4.04 -15.96 25.07
N LEU A 163 -3.81 -17.28 25.00
CA LEU A 163 -4.83 -18.30 25.29
C LEU A 163 -5.33 -18.22 26.74
N ALA A 164 -4.42 -18.04 27.72
CA ALA A 164 -4.82 -17.86 29.12
C ALA A 164 -5.65 -16.60 29.34
N ALA A 165 -5.30 -15.48 28.69
CA ALA A 165 -6.09 -14.25 28.73
C ALA A 165 -7.46 -14.42 28.04
N ILE A 166 -7.52 -15.21 26.95
CA ILE A 166 -8.77 -15.56 26.27
C ILE A 166 -9.66 -16.43 27.17
N ASP A 167 -9.09 -17.37 27.94
CA ASP A 167 -9.84 -18.18 28.91
C ASP A 167 -10.51 -17.30 29.98
N ALA A 168 -9.81 -16.26 30.45
CA ALA A 168 -10.37 -15.29 31.39
C ALA A 168 -11.51 -14.47 30.75
N LEU A 169 -11.31 -14.01 29.52
CA LEU A 169 -12.34 -13.28 28.76
C LEU A 169 -13.58 -14.13 28.48
N GLU A 170 -13.39 -15.41 28.13
CA GLU A 170 -14.49 -16.36 27.88
C GLU A 170 -15.35 -16.56 29.14
N LYS A 171 -14.74 -16.65 30.33
CA LYS A 171 -15.49 -16.73 31.59
C LYS A 171 -16.39 -15.51 31.84
N LYS A 172 -15.96 -14.32 31.41
CA LYS A 172 -16.77 -13.08 31.49
C LYS A 172 -17.86 -13.01 30.43
N GLN A 173 -17.61 -13.60 29.26
CA GLN A 173 -18.53 -13.58 28.12
C GLN A 173 -18.76 -14.98 27.51
N PRO A 174 -19.40 -15.90 28.24
CA PRO A 174 -19.54 -17.30 27.81
C PRO A 174 -20.41 -17.47 26.55
N GLU A 175 -21.29 -16.51 26.28
CA GLU A 175 -22.18 -16.52 25.09
C GLU A 175 -21.62 -15.70 23.92
N SER A 176 -20.43 -15.11 24.06
CA SER A 176 -19.84 -14.27 23.02
C SER A 176 -19.04 -15.09 22.01
N ALA A 177 -19.17 -14.75 20.73
CA ALA A 177 -18.34 -15.32 19.67
C ALA A 177 -16.89 -14.78 19.69
N VAL A 178 -16.65 -13.66 20.37
CA VAL A 178 -15.36 -12.94 20.36
C VAL A 178 -14.20 -13.77 20.95
N PRO A 179 -14.30 -14.37 22.15
CA PRO A 179 -13.21 -15.15 22.75
C PRO A 179 -12.81 -16.32 21.86
N HIS A 180 -13.78 -17.05 21.29
CA HIS A 180 -13.51 -18.19 20.42
C HIS A 180 -12.85 -17.79 19.09
N ASN A 181 -13.20 -16.64 18.52
CA ASN A 181 -12.50 -16.11 17.35
C ASN A 181 -11.05 -15.69 17.68
N LEU A 182 -10.84 -15.04 18.82
CA LEU A 182 -9.48 -14.70 19.29
C LEU A 182 -8.66 -15.97 19.55
N ARG A 183 -9.28 -17.01 20.12
CA ARG A 183 -8.67 -18.34 20.34
C ARG A 183 -8.25 -18.96 19.01
N GLY A 184 -9.13 -18.95 18.01
CA GLY A 184 -8.80 -19.42 16.68
C GLY A 184 -7.59 -18.68 16.09
N ALA A 185 -7.56 -17.34 16.18
CA ALA A 185 -6.44 -16.54 15.69
C ALA A 185 -5.11 -16.86 16.42
N ALA A 186 -5.15 -17.04 17.75
CA ALA A 186 -4.00 -17.47 18.54
C ALA A 186 -3.46 -18.82 18.08
N LEU A 187 -4.34 -19.79 17.85
CA LEU A 187 -4.00 -21.15 17.44
C LEU A 187 -3.45 -21.21 16.01
N VAL A 188 -3.97 -20.39 15.08
CA VAL A 188 -3.35 -20.21 13.76
C VAL A 188 -1.91 -19.70 13.91
N GLY A 189 -1.68 -18.70 14.76
CA GLY A 189 -0.33 -18.17 15.03
C GLY A 189 0.62 -19.20 15.63
N LYS A 190 0.09 -20.12 16.45
CA LYS A 190 0.80 -21.27 17.03
C LYS A 190 1.02 -22.44 16.05
N GLY A 191 0.32 -22.43 14.92
CA GLY A 191 0.40 -23.49 13.89
C GLY A 191 -0.58 -24.65 14.08
N ASP A 192 -1.48 -24.59 15.07
CA ASP A 192 -2.53 -25.60 15.28
C ASP A 192 -3.82 -25.22 14.55
N GLU A 193 -3.83 -25.43 13.24
CA GLU A 193 -4.95 -25.04 12.38
C GLU A 193 -6.20 -25.88 12.62
N ALA A 194 -6.05 -27.12 13.08
CA ALA A 194 -7.17 -27.99 13.40
C ALA A 194 -7.93 -27.47 14.64
N ALA A 195 -7.22 -27.10 15.71
CA ALA A 195 -7.83 -26.48 16.88
C ALA A 195 -8.37 -25.07 16.56
N ALA A 196 -7.70 -24.32 15.68
CA ALA A 196 -8.19 -23.03 15.24
C ALA A 196 -9.54 -23.14 14.54
N ARG A 197 -9.70 -24.09 13.60
CA ARG A 197 -10.96 -24.35 12.89
C ARG A 197 -12.10 -24.63 13.87
N ARG A 198 -11.89 -25.54 14.84
CA ARG A 198 -12.89 -25.83 15.90
C ARG A 198 -13.27 -24.58 16.69
N SER A 199 -12.31 -23.71 17.00
CA SER A 199 -12.57 -22.46 17.73
C SER A 199 -13.39 -21.47 16.90
N PHE A 200 -13.08 -21.30 15.62
CA PHE A 200 -13.90 -20.46 14.74
C PHE A 200 -15.30 -21.04 14.52
N GLU A 201 -15.43 -22.36 14.36
CA GLU A 201 -16.73 -23.03 14.25
C GLU A 201 -17.55 -22.83 15.52
N ARG A 202 -16.93 -22.92 16.71
CA ARG A 202 -17.60 -22.60 17.98
C ARG A 202 -18.10 -21.16 18.00
N ALA A 203 -17.30 -20.20 17.53
CA ALA A 203 -17.75 -18.80 17.39
C ALA A 203 -19.00 -18.69 16.50
N LEU A 204 -19.06 -19.46 15.41
CA LEU A 204 -20.22 -19.49 14.50
C LEU A 204 -21.43 -20.24 15.06
N THR A 205 -21.25 -21.17 15.99
CA THR A 205 -22.38 -21.75 16.73
C THR A 205 -23.05 -20.75 17.67
N LEU A 206 -22.27 -19.82 18.25
CA LEU A 206 -22.78 -18.76 19.13
C LEU A 206 -23.38 -17.61 18.34
N ASN A 207 -22.73 -17.22 17.23
CA ASN A 207 -23.25 -16.23 16.31
C ASN A 207 -22.92 -16.64 14.87
N ALA A 208 -23.93 -17.19 14.18
CA ALA A 208 -23.79 -17.69 12.81
C ALA A 208 -23.39 -16.62 11.78
N SER A 209 -23.67 -15.34 12.07
CA SER A 209 -23.32 -14.19 11.23
C SER A 209 -22.02 -13.50 11.64
N PHE A 210 -21.24 -14.07 12.58
CA PHE A 210 -20.00 -13.47 13.06
C PHE A 210 -18.89 -13.52 12.00
N PHE A 211 -18.88 -12.50 11.15
CA PHE A 211 -18.01 -12.41 9.98
C PHE A 211 -16.52 -12.63 10.25
N PRO A 212 -15.91 -12.14 11.37
CA PRO A 212 -14.49 -12.41 11.63
C PRO A 212 -14.13 -13.91 11.66
N ALA A 213 -14.98 -14.75 12.25
CA ALA A 213 -14.75 -16.19 12.28
C ALA A 213 -14.97 -16.85 10.90
N LEU A 214 -15.97 -16.38 10.14
CA LEU A 214 -16.20 -16.82 8.76
C LEU A 214 -15.00 -16.51 7.86
N ALA A 215 -14.50 -15.27 7.90
CA ALA A 215 -13.35 -14.82 7.13
C ALA A 215 -12.09 -15.60 7.48
N ASN A 216 -11.86 -15.88 8.78
CA ASN A 216 -10.74 -16.69 9.22
C ASN A 216 -10.84 -18.15 8.73
N LEU A 217 -12.02 -18.78 8.78
CA LEU A 217 -12.23 -20.12 8.23
C LEU A 217 -12.05 -20.16 6.72
N ALA A 218 -12.63 -19.20 6.00
CA ALA A 218 -12.47 -19.07 4.55
C ALA A 218 -10.99 -18.91 4.17
N LYS A 219 -10.21 -18.14 4.94
CA LYS A 219 -8.77 -18.00 4.72
C LYS A 219 -8.02 -19.32 4.90
N LEU A 220 -8.39 -20.13 5.90
CA LEU A 220 -7.82 -21.47 6.08
C LEU A 220 -8.21 -22.40 4.92
N ASP A 221 -9.45 -22.33 4.45
CA ASP A 221 -9.91 -23.11 3.29
C ASP A 221 -9.14 -22.72 2.01
N LEU A 222 -8.90 -21.43 1.78
CA LEU A 222 -8.07 -20.95 0.67
C LEU A 222 -6.62 -21.41 0.77
N LYS A 223 -6.03 -21.39 1.97
CA LYS A 223 -4.69 -21.94 2.22
C LYS A 223 -4.63 -23.43 1.87
N ASP A 224 -5.70 -24.17 2.19
CA ASP A 224 -5.86 -25.59 1.88
C ASP A 224 -6.25 -25.85 0.41
N LYS A 225 -6.28 -24.82 -0.44
CA LYS A 225 -6.71 -24.87 -1.86
C LYS A 225 -8.16 -25.36 -2.04
N LYS A 226 -9.05 -25.00 -1.10
CA LYS A 226 -10.48 -25.33 -1.10
C LYS A 226 -11.37 -24.08 -1.21
N PRO A 227 -11.35 -23.35 -2.34
CA PRO A 227 -12.15 -22.14 -2.53
C PRO A 227 -13.67 -22.42 -2.49
N ASP A 228 -14.11 -23.62 -2.86
CA ASP A 228 -15.52 -24.00 -2.83
C ASP A 228 -16.06 -24.12 -1.40
N ASP A 229 -15.24 -24.58 -0.45
CA ASP A 229 -15.63 -24.66 0.96
C ASP A 229 -15.76 -23.26 1.57
N ALA A 230 -14.81 -22.36 1.25
CA ALA A 230 -14.90 -20.95 1.62
C ALA A 230 -16.19 -20.30 1.10
N LYS A 231 -16.54 -20.56 -0.17
CA LYS A 231 -17.77 -20.06 -0.80
C LYS A 231 -19.02 -20.57 -0.09
N LYS A 232 -19.11 -21.89 0.17
CA LYS A 232 -20.24 -22.50 0.88
C LYS A 232 -20.47 -21.90 2.27
N ARG A 233 -19.38 -21.55 2.99
CA ARG A 233 -19.50 -20.89 4.30
C ARG A 233 -20.19 -19.54 4.21
N PHE A 234 -19.84 -18.71 3.22
CA PHE A 234 -20.52 -17.43 3.00
C PHE A 234 -21.96 -17.61 2.51
N GLU A 235 -22.21 -18.57 1.62
CA GLU A 235 -23.57 -18.90 1.17
C GLU A 235 -24.48 -19.33 2.32
N ALA A 236 -23.98 -20.11 3.29
CA ALA A 236 -24.73 -20.52 4.47
C ALA A 236 -25.17 -19.33 5.34
N VAL A 237 -24.39 -18.25 5.37
CA VAL A 237 -24.76 -17.01 6.05
C VAL A 237 -25.87 -16.31 5.28
N LEU A 238 -25.78 -16.26 3.95
CA LEU A 238 -26.78 -15.62 3.08
C LEU A 238 -28.13 -16.33 3.08
N VAL A 239 -28.18 -17.62 3.43
CA VAL A 239 -29.45 -18.31 3.69
C VAL A 239 -30.18 -17.71 4.90
N LYS A 240 -29.45 -17.29 5.93
CA LYS A 240 -30.00 -16.73 7.18
C LYS A 240 -30.15 -15.20 7.14
N ASP A 241 -29.17 -14.54 6.53
CA ASP A 241 -29.11 -13.09 6.35
C ASP A 241 -28.82 -12.78 4.87
N PRO A 242 -29.84 -12.79 4.00
CA PRO A 242 -29.67 -12.53 2.57
C PRO A 242 -29.11 -11.14 2.25
N LYS A 243 -29.15 -10.20 3.20
CA LYS A 243 -28.67 -8.83 3.04
C LYS A 243 -27.28 -8.62 3.64
N ASN A 244 -26.58 -9.68 4.04
CA ASN A 244 -25.24 -9.58 4.60
C ASN A 244 -24.24 -9.08 3.56
N VAL A 245 -23.95 -7.78 3.59
CA VAL A 245 -23.04 -7.11 2.66
C VAL A 245 -21.64 -7.73 2.68
N GLN A 246 -21.14 -8.07 3.87
CA GLN A 246 -19.78 -8.61 4.02
C GLN A 246 -19.65 -9.99 3.37
N ALA A 247 -20.64 -10.88 3.55
CA ALA A 247 -20.65 -12.19 2.91
C ALA A 247 -20.79 -12.10 1.38
N LEU A 248 -21.63 -11.19 0.87
CA LEU A 248 -21.77 -10.95 -0.58
C LEU A 248 -20.46 -10.47 -1.20
N LEU A 249 -19.77 -9.52 -0.56
CA LEU A 249 -18.47 -9.03 -1.03
C LEU A 249 -17.37 -10.10 -0.94
N ALA A 250 -17.38 -10.93 0.10
CA ALA A 250 -16.44 -12.04 0.23
C ALA A 250 -16.60 -13.07 -0.91
N ILE A 251 -17.84 -13.39 -1.31
CA ILE A 251 -18.10 -14.25 -2.47
C ILE A 251 -17.60 -13.61 -3.77
N ALA A 252 -17.80 -12.30 -3.94
CA ALA A 252 -17.26 -11.56 -5.09
C ALA A 252 -15.72 -11.61 -5.15
N GLU A 253 -15.06 -11.42 -4.01
CA GLU A 253 -13.61 -11.52 -3.88
C GLU A 253 -13.10 -12.93 -4.20
N LEU A 254 -13.73 -13.97 -3.64
CA LEU A 254 -13.42 -15.36 -3.97
C LEU A 254 -13.54 -15.62 -5.47
N ARG A 255 -14.62 -15.15 -6.10
CA ARG A 255 -14.80 -15.31 -7.55
C ARG A 255 -13.69 -14.61 -8.34
N ALA A 256 -13.28 -13.41 -7.94
CA ALA A 256 -12.17 -12.69 -8.56
C ALA A 256 -10.85 -13.46 -8.43
N GLN A 257 -10.56 -14.04 -7.26
CA GLN A 257 -9.34 -14.81 -7.02
C GLN A 257 -9.34 -16.16 -7.76
N SER A 258 -10.51 -16.77 -7.97
CA SER A 258 -10.67 -18.02 -8.73
C SER A 258 -10.82 -17.81 -10.25
N GLY A 259 -10.43 -16.65 -10.78
CA GLY A 259 -10.41 -16.40 -12.23
C GLY A 259 -11.75 -16.05 -12.86
N GLY A 260 -12.73 -15.59 -12.08
CA GLY A 260 -13.98 -15.06 -12.60
C GLY A 260 -13.78 -13.80 -13.44
N SER A 261 -14.64 -13.64 -14.45
CA SER A 261 -14.67 -12.43 -15.29
C SER A 261 -15.06 -11.20 -14.47
N ALA A 262 -14.68 -10.01 -14.96
CA ALA A 262 -15.01 -8.75 -14.30
C ALA A 262 -16.53 -8.55 -14.19
N GLU A 263 -17.27 -8.96 -15.21
CA GLU A 263 -18.73 -8.89 -15.27
C GLU A 263 -19.38 -9.74 -14.19
N GLU A 264 -18.91 -10.98 -13.99
CA GLU A 264 -19.43 -11.85 -12.93
C GLU A 264 -19.16 -11.28 -11.53
N VAL A 265 -17.94 -10.76 -11.30
CA VAL A 265 -17.57 -10.15 -10.02
C VAL A 265 -18.40 -8.88 -9.79
N ALA A 266 -18.57 -8.04 -10.82
CA ALA A 266 -19.39 -6.83 -10.74
C ALA A 266 -20.86 -7.16 -10.42
N ALA A 267 -21.42 -8.22 -11.01
CA ALA A 267 -22.79 -8.67 -10.71
C ALA A 267 -22.94 -9.11 -9.23
N LEU A 268 -21.94 -9.80 -8.68
CA LEU A 268 -21.93 -10.18 -7.26
C LEU A 268 -21.84 -8.96 -6.33
N ILE A 269 -21.01 -7.97 -6.66
CA ILE A 269 -20.94 -6.70 -5.92
C ILE A 269 -22.27 -5.93 -6.05
N GLY A 270 -22.92 -5.97 -7.22
CA GLY A 270 -24.24 -5.39 -7.44
C GLY A 270 -25.33 -5.95 -6.50
N LYS A 271 -25.25 -7.25 -6.15
CA LYS A 271 -26.12 -7.84 -5.12
C LYS A 271 -25.87 -7.22 -3.74
N ALA A 272 -24.61 -6.96 -3.39
CA ALA A 272 -24.26 -6.28 -2.13
C ALA A 272 -24.76 -4.82 -2.10
N ILE A 273 -24.68 -4.11 -3.22
CA ILE A 273 -25.25 -2.75 -3.36
C ILE A 273 -26.78 -2.79 -3.19
N THR A 274 -27.45 -3.77 -3.80
CA THR A 274 -28.91 -3.92 -3.71
C THR A 274 -29.34 -4.28 -2.29
N ALA A 275 -28.56 -5.11 -1.58
CA ALA A 275 -28.82 -5.49 -0.20
C ALA A 275 -28.80 -4.30 0.76
N ASN A 276 -27.84 -3.37 0.58
CA ASN A 276 -27.77 -2.13 1.35
C ASN A 276 -27.32 -0.94 0.47
N PRO A 277 -28.27 -0.19 -0.12
CA PRO A 277 -27.96 0.88 -1.07
C PRO A 277 -27.20 2.08 -0.48
N VAL A 278 -27.27 2.27 0.84
CA VAL A 278 -26.64 3.39 1.57
C VAL A 278 -25.30 3.03 2.22
N GLU A 279 -24.82 1.80 2.02
CA GLU A 279 -23.49 1.39 2.46
C GLU A 279 -22.44 1.79 1.41
N PRO A 280 -21.42 2.60 1.74
CA PRO A 280 -20.41 3.04 0.78
C PRO A 280 -19.54 1.88 0.26
N SER A 281 -19.28 0.87 1.10
CA SER A 281 -18.26 -0.15 0.85
C SER A 281 -18.46 -0.92 -0.47
N PRO A 282 -19.64 -1.52 -0.78
CA PRO A 282 -19.86 -2.21 -2.04
C PRO A 282 -19.65 -1.35 -3.28
N ARG A 283 -20.06 -0.08 -3.21
CA ARG A 283 -19.92 0.87 -4.31
C ARG A 283 -18.46 1.20 -4.58
N LEU A 284 -17.68 1.43 -3.53
CA LEU A 284 -16.23 1.63 -3.62
C LEU A 284 -15.52 0.40 -4.21
N VAL A 285 -15.93 -0.80 -3.81
CA VAL A 285 -15.37 -2.05 -4.37
C VAL A 285 -15.69 -2.19 -5.86
N LEU A 286 -16.90 -1.84 -6.29
CA LEU A 286 -17.28 -1.85 -7.71
C LEU A 286 -16.44 -0.86 -8.54
N ILE A 287 -16.27 0.37 -8.06
CA ILE A 287 -15.44 1.39 -8.72
C ILE A 287 -13.98 0.89 -8.83
N ALA A 288 -13.43 0.35 -7.74
CA ALA A 288 -12.07 -0.18 -7.71
C ALA A 288 -11.87 -1.38 -8.64
N LEU A 289 -12.87 -2.27 -8.77
CA LEU A 289 -12.86 -3.38 -9.72
C LEU A 289 -12.70 -2.86 -11.15
N HIS A 290 -13.54 -1.91 -11.57
CA HIS A 290 -13.47 -1.35 -12.93
C HIS A 290 -12.14 -0.62 -13.19
N LEU A 291 -11.60 0.11 -12.21
CA LEU A 291 -10.29 0.75 -12.35
C LEU A 291 -9.15 -0.26 -12.51
N ARG A 292 -9.15 -1.33 -11.70
CA ARG A 292 -8.16 -2.40 -11.79
C ARG A 292 -8.23 -3.13 -13.13
N ASN A 293 -9.43 -3.29 -13.67
CA ASN A 293 -9.67 -3.91 -14.98
C ASN A 293 -9.44 -2.98 -16.18
N LYS A 294 -8.93 -1.75 -15.94
CA LYS A 294 -8.66 -0.74 -16.98
C LYS A 294 -9.92 -0.33 -17.75
N ASP A 295 -11.08 -0.35 -17.09
CA ASP A 295 -12.37 0.11 -17.61
C ASP A 295 -12.80 1.45 -16.95
N PRO A 296 -12.07 2.56 -17.16
CA PRO A 296 -12.32 3.79 -16.43
C PRO A 296 -13.71 4.40 -16.70
N LYS A 297 -14.30 4.16 -17.89
CA LYS A 297 -15.66 4.61 -18.19
C LYS A 297 -16.71 3.94 -17.30
N LYS A 298 -16.63 2.61 -17.10
CA LYS A 298 -17.51 1.89 -16.17
C LYS A 298 -17.30 2.36 -14.73
N ALA A 299 -16.05 2.65 -14.35
CA ALA A 299 -15.72 3.19 -13.03
C ALA A 299 -16.37 4.56 -12.78
N VAL A 300 -16.37 5.46 -13.78
CA VAL A 300 -17.03 6.79 -13.69
C VAL A 300 -18.52 6.63 -13.48
N VAL A 301 -19.19 5.77 -14.26
CA VAL A 301 -20.64 5.50 -14.12
C VAL A 301 -20.96 4.99 -12.71
N ALA A 302 -20.25 3.95 -12.24
CA ALA A 302 -20.46 3.40 -10.91
C ALA A 302 -20.20 4.44 -9.80
N ALA A 303 -19.21 5.33 -9.98
CA ALA A 303 -18.91 6.39 -9.03
C ALA A 303 -19.96 7.50 -9.03
N GLN A 304 -20.53 7.84 -10.18
CA GLN A 304 -21.60 8.82 -10.29
C GLN A 304 -22.90 8.29 -9.66
N GLU A 305 -23.25 7.02 -9.88
CA GLU A 305 -24.36 6.36 -9.18
C GLU A 305 -24.14 6.33 -7.67
N ALA A 306 -22.90 6.11 -7.24
CA ALA A 306 -22.55 6.16 -5.83
C ALA A 306 -22.72 7.56 -5.24
N LEU A 307 -22.34 8.62 -5.98
CA LEU A 307 -22.52 10.00 -5.53
C LEU A 307 -24.00 10.38 -5.45
N VAL A 308 -24.84 9.90 -6.36
CA VAL A 308 -26.30 10.10 -6.31
C VAL A 308 -26.91 9.42 -5.08
N ALA A 309 -26.52 8.18 -4.79
CA ALA A 309 -27.03 7.45 -3.63
C ALA A 309 -26.48 7.98 -2.29
N LEU A 310 -25.25 8.51 -2.30
CA LEU A 310 -24.49 8.92 -1.14
C LEU A 310 -23.86 10.31 -1.37
N PRO A 311 -24.68 11.38 -1.35
CA PRO A 311 -24.18 12.73 -1.54
C PRO A 311 -23.21 13.12 -0.43
N ASP A 312 -22.27 14.01 -0.78
CA ASP A 312 -21.29 14.63 0.13
C ASP A 312 -20.41 13.67 0.94
N ARG A 313 -20.26 12.41 0.50
CA ARG A 313 -19.31 11.46 1.09
C ARG A 313 -17.88 11.68 0.54
N PRO A 314 -16.90 12.08 1.37
CA PRO A 314 -15.53 12.33 0.92
C PRO A 314 -14.89 11.16 0.20
N GLU A 315 -15.14 9.93 0.67
CA GLU A 315 -14.64 8.69 0.08
C GLU A 315 -15.20 8.44 -1.33
N ILE A 316 -16.47 8.80 -1.57
CA ILE A 316 -17.12 8.67 -2.88
C ILE A 316 -16.61 9.75 -3.85
N LEU A 317 -16.46 10.99 -3.39
CA LEU A 317 -15.89 12.07 -4.21
C LEU A 317 -14.43 11.76 -4.60
N ASN A 318 -13.63 11.22 -3.67
CA ASN A 318 -12.27 10.79 -3.98
C ASN A 318 -12.25 9.64 -5.01
N ALA A 319 -13.18 8.68 -4.92
CA ALA A 319 -13.29 7.59 -5.88
C ALA A 319 -13.74 8.09 -7.27
N LEU A 320 -14.72 9.00 -7.33
CA LEU A 320 -15.17 9.63 -8.56
C LEU A 320 -14.07 10.45 -9.23
N GLY A 321 -13.36 11.30 -8.48
CA GLY A 321 -12.24 12.06 -9.03
C GLY A 321 -11.12 11.16 -9.55
N THR A 322 -10.86 10.03 -8.88
CA THR A 322 -9.90 9.02 -9.36
C THR A 322 -10.38 8.37 -10.66
N ALA A 323 -11.67 8.04 -10.76
CA ALA A 323 -12.24 7.42 -11.95
C ALA A 323 -12.26 8.37 -13.16
N GLN A 324 -12.65 9.63 -12.94
CA GLN A 324 -12.61 10.69 -13.96
C GLN A 324 -11.18 10.94 -14.44
N GLN A 325 -10.20 11.00 -13.53
CA GLN A 325 -8.79 11.12 -13.91
C GLN A 325 -8.34 9.94 -14.79
N ALA A 326 -8.71 8.71 -14.43
CA ALA A 326 -8.37 7.52 -15.21
C ALA A 326 -9.09 7.48 -16.58
N ALA A 327 -10.27 8.09 -16.69
CA ALA A 327 -11.02 8.23 -17.94
C ALA A 327 -10.48 9.36 -18.85
N GLY A 328 -9.64 10.24 -18.30
CA GLY A 328 -9.16 11.44 -18.99
C GLY A 328 -10.11 12.64 -18.88
N ASP A 329 -11.17 12.52 -18.07
CA ASP A 329 -12.16 13.58 -17.82
C ASP A 329 -11.64 14.60 -16.80
N LEU A 330 -10.52 15.25 -17.13
CA LEU A 330 -9.73 16.04 -16.18
C LEU A 330 -10.48 17.26 -15.63
N ASP A 331 -11.31 17.91 -16.44
CA ASP A 331 -12.13 19.05 -15.99
C ASP A 331 -13.16 18.62 -14.92
N GLN A 332 -13.80 17.47 -15.14
CA GLN A 332 -14.72 16.92 -14.16
C GLN A 332 -13.99 16.45 -12.90
N ALA A 333 -12.82 15.81 -13.07
CA ALA A 333 -11.98 15.37 -11.95
C ALA A 333 -11.57 16.55 -11.07
N LEU A 334 -11.21 17.69 -11.68
CA LEU A 334 -10.89 18.94 -10.98
C LEU A 334 -12.10 19.48 -10.23
N ALA A 335 -13.28 19.54 -10.86
CA ALA A 335 -14.51 20.00 -10.21
C ALA A 335 -14.88 19.12 -9.00
N THR A 336 -14.93 17.80 -9.18
CA THR A 336 -15.22 16.83 -8.12
C THR A 336 -14.24 16.96 -6.95
N THR A 337 -12.94 17.06 -7.25
CA THR A 337 -11.92 17.10 -6.21
C THR A 337 -11.83 18.46 -5.51
N ASN A 338 -12.16 19.56 -6.20
CA ASN A 338 -12.39 20.85 -5.54
C ASN A 338 -13.57 20.78 -4.57
N GLY A 339 -14.64 20.05 -4.93
CA GLY A 339 -15.74 19.73 -4.00
C GLY A 339 -15.26 18.97 -2.77
N LEU A 340 -14.41 17.95 -2.95
CA LEU A 340 -13.78 17.22 -1.85
C LEU A 340 -12.94 18.12 -0.95
N VAL A 341 -12.09 18.99 -1.51
CA VAL A 341 -11.29 19.95 -0.74
C VAL A 341 -12.17 21.00 -0.05
N LYS A 342 -13.31 21.39 -0.63
CA LYS A 342 -14.28 22.27 0.03
C LYS A 342 -14.92 21.61 1.25
N LEU A 343 -15.23 20.31 1.18
CA LEU A 343 -15.73 19.54 2.32
C LEU A 343 -14.65 19.29 3.37
N GLN A 344 -13.39 19.12 2.95
CA GLN A 344 -12.27 18.87 3.85
C GLN A 344 -11.06 19.78 3.56
N PRO A 345 -11.11 21.08 3.91
CA PRO A 345 -10.09 22.06 3.51
C PRO A 345 -8.68 21.79 4.03
N ASN A 346 -8.58 21.04 5.13
CA ASN A 346 -7.34 20.67 5.80
C ASN A 346 -7.03 19.16 5.69
N SER A 347 -7.73 18.44 4.81
CA SER A 347 -7.39 17.03 4.53
C SER A 347 -6.17 16.98 3.62
N VAL A 348 -5.05 16.50 4.16
CA VAL A 348 -3.83 16.24 3.40
C VAL A 348 -4.12 15.30 2.22
N GLN A 349 -4.96 14.28 2.43
CA GLN A 349 -5.35 13.35 1.37
C GLN A 349 -6.11 14.04 0.24
N ALA A 350 -7.06 14.93 0.56
CA ALA A 350 -7.82 15.68 -0.44
C ALA A 350 -6.93 16.63 -1.24
N LEU A 351 -6.03 17.36 -0.56
CA LEU A 351 -5.08 18.27 -1.21
C LEU A 351 -4.10 17.53 -2.12
N MET A 352 -3.64 16.35 -1.70
CA MET A 352 -2.79 15.48 -2.52
C MET A 352 -3.51 14.96 -3.76
N ARG A 353 -4.78 14.56 -3.62
CA ARG A 353 -5.62 14.16 -4.77
C ARG A 353 -5.78 15.32 -5.75
N LEU A 354 -6.09 16.52 -5.25
CA LEU A 354 -6.24 17.71 -6.08
C LEU A 354 -4.95 18.04 -6.83
N ALA A 355 -3.82 18.03 -6.13
CA ALA A 355 -2.50 18.24 -6.74
C ALA A 355 -2.20 17.21 -7.84
N GLN A 356 -2.52 15.93 -7.62
CA GLN A 356 -2.30 14.89 -8.62
C GLN A 356 -3.12 15.11 -9.89
N ILE A 357 -4.39 15.51 -9.75
CA ILE A 357 -5.26 15.82 -10.89
C ILE A 357 -4.80 17.10 -11.59
N GLN A 358 -4.38 18.13 -10.84
CA GLN A 358 -3.81 19.36 -11.41
C GLN A 358 -2.56 19.09 -12.24
N VAL A 359 -1.66 18.21 -11.76
CA VAL A 359 -0.49 17.76 -12.54
C VAL A 359 -0.93 17.04 -13.82
N ALA A 360 -1.91 16.14 -13.74
CA ALA A 360 -2.45 15.44 -14.92
C ALA A 360 -3.08 16.43 -15.93
N ALA A 361 -3.76 17.46 -15.44
CA ALA A 361 -4.30 18.58 -16.21
C ALA A 361 -3.25 19.59 -16.69
N LYS A 362 -1.97 19.37 -16.37
CA LYS A 362 -0.83 20.27 -16.68
C LYS A 362 -0.92 21.65 -16.01
N ASP A 363 -1.82 21.83 -15.04
CA ASP A 363 -1.88 23.03 -14.20
C ASP A 363 -0.89 22.92 -13.03
N ASN A 364 0.39 23.03 -13.38
CA ASN A 364 1.50 22.91 -12.44
C ASN A 364 1.53 24.03 -11.39
N ASP A 365 0.92 25.18 -11.67
CA ASP A 365 0.87 26.31 -10.74
C ASP A 365 -0.18 26.10 -9.65
N ALA A 366 -1.36 25.59 -10.02
CA ALA A 366 -2.34 25.17 -9.03
C ALA A 366 -1.85 23.96 -8.23
N ALA A 367 -1.23 22.97 -8.89
CA ALA A 367 -0.62 21.83 -8.21
C ALA A 367 0.40 22.28 -7.15
N ARG A 368 1.26 23.25 -7.48
CA ARG A 368 2.24 23.83 -6.54
C ARG A 368 1.57 24.42 -5.31
N ARG A 369 0.48 25.18 -5.47
CA ARG A 369 -0.27 25.76 -4.34
C ARG A 369 -0.88 24.67 -3.46
N SER A 370 -1.51 23.67 -4.05
CA SER A 370 -2.11 22.54 -3.34
C SER A 370 -1.07 21.74 -2.55
N LEU A 371 0.09 21.45 -3.17
CA LEU A 371 1.21 20.74 -2.53
C LEU A 371 1.83 21.54 -1.38
N ARG A 372 2.02 22.85 -1.55
CA ARG A 372 2.51 23.72 -0.46
C ARG A 372 1.54 23.75 0.71
N LYS A 373 0.22 23.80 0.44
CA LYS A 373 -0.79 23.71 1.50
C LYS A 373 -0.75 22.34 2.21
N ALA A 374 -0.60 21.25 1.46
CA ALA A 374 -0.43 19.91 2.05
C ALA A 374 0.83 19.81 2.91
N LEU A 375 1.94 20.42 2.48
CA LEU A 375 3.21 20.45 3.23
C LEU A 375 3.18 21.39 4.44
N ALA A 376 2.36 22.44 4.42
CA ALA A 376 2.13 23.26 5.60
C ALA A 376 1.42 22.47 6.71
N LEU A 377 0.49 21.57 6.33
CA LEU A 377 -0.23 20.69 7.26
C LEU A 377 0.61 19.48 7.70
N LYS A 378 1.36 18.88 6.77
CA LYS A 378 2.24 17.75 7.04
C LYS A 378 3.61 17.95 6.36
N PRO A 379 4.57 18.58 7.06
CA PRO A 379 5.85 18.94 6.45
C PRO A 379 6.73 17.77 6.03
N ASP A 380 6.51 16.57 6.56
CA ASP A 380 7.31 15.37 6.27
C ASP A 380 6.67 14.43 5.23
N LEU A 381 5.71 14.95 4.45
CA LEU A 381 5.04 14.21 3.40
C LEU A 381 5.94 14.05 2.16
N VAL A 382 6.75 12.99 2.16
CA VAL A 382 7.72 12.65 1.09
C VAL A 382 7.09 12.65 -0.30
N GLY A 383 5.87 12.15 -0.44
CA GLY A 383 5.15 12.14 -1.72
C GLY A 383 4.88 13.54 -2.28
N ALA A 384 4.52 14.50 -1.40
CA ALA A 384 4.29 15.89 -1.78
C ALA A 384 5.59 16.62 -2.10
N GLN A 385 6.64 16.39 -1.30
CA GLN A 385 7.97 16.95 -1.54
C GLN A 385 8.50 16.50 -2.90
N ARG A 386 8.41 15.19 -3.21
CA ARG A 386 8.81 14.65 -4.51
C ARG A 386 8.04 15.25 -5.68
N ALA A 387 6.71 15.32 -5.56
CA ALA A 387 5.86 15.91 -6.60
C ALA A 387 6.21 17.39 -6.84
N LEU A 388 6.41 18.14 -5.76
CA LEU A 388 6.79 19.55 -5.84
C LEU A 388 8.18 19.72 -6.46
N ILE A 389 9.18 18.95 -6.03
CA ILE A 389 10.53 18.94 -6.63
C ILE A 389 10.45 18.64 -8.14
N SER A 390 9.66 17.64 -8.54
CA SER A 390 9.48 17.31 -9.96
C SER A 390 8.85 18.47 -10.75
N ILE A 391 7.84 19.14 -10.20
CA ILE A 391 7.24 20.34 -10.78
C ILE A 391 8.29 21.45 -10.92
N GLU A 392 9.07 21.74 -9.88
CA GLU A 392 10.10 22.78 -9.92
C GLU A 392 11.19 22.47 -10.96
N LEU A 393 11.64 21.22 -11.04
CA LEU A 393 12.61 20.78 -12.06
C LEU A 393 12.07 20.93 -13.49
N SER A 394 10.82 20.54 -13.73
CA SER A 394 10.17 20.69 -15.04
C SER A 394 10.02 22.15 -15.46
N ALA A 395 9.88 23.05 -14.49
CA ALA A 395 9.81 24.49 -14.70
C ALA A 395 11.20 25.18 -14.75
N GLY A 396 12.30 24.41 -14.68
CA GLY A 396 13.65 24.96 -14.65
C GLY A 396 14.06 25.63 -13.33
N ARG A 397 13.21 25.59 -12.30
CA ARG A 397 13.40 26.18 -10.97
C ARG A 397 14.23 25.27 -10.06
N VAL A 398 15.49 25.09 -10.44
CA VAL A 398 16.44 24.18 -9.76
C VAL A 398 16.75 24.64 -8.35
N ALA A 399 16.88 25.94 -8.14
CA ALA A 399 17.22 26.49 -6.84
C ALA A 399 16.13 26.16 -5.80
N GLU A 400 14.86 26.26 -6.21
CA GLU A 400 13.68 25.92 -5.41
C GLU A 400 13.62 24.42 -5.13
N ALA A 401 13.90 23.58 -6.13
CA ALA A 401 14.01 22.13 -5.94
C ALA A 401 15.10 21.77 -4.91
N LEU A 402 16.29 22.36 -5.03
CA LEU A 402 17.40 22.15 -4.09
C LEU A 402 17.06 22.68 -2.69
N ALA A 403 16.38 23.81 -2.59
CA ALA A 403 15.94 24.37 -1.30
C ALA A 403 15.00 23.41 -0.57
N LEU A 404 14.09 22.75 -1.29
CA LEU A 404 13.20 21.72 -0.73
C LEU A 404 13.99 20.52 -0.22
N ALA A 405 14.92 19.98 -1.02
CA ALA A 405 15.76 18.85 -0.61
C ALA A 405 16.61 19.19 0.64
N ARG A 406 17.16 20.40 0.71
CA ARG A 406 17.94 20.88 1.86
C ARG A 406 17.09 21.12 3.11
N ASP A 407 15.85 21.61 2.95
CA ASP A 407 14.91 21.72 4.08
C ASP A 407 14.62 20.33 4.68
N MET A 408 14.45 19.31 3.83
CA MET A 408 14.28 17.93 4.28
C MET A 408 15.49 17.43 5.09
N GLN A 409 16.72 17.71 4.62
CA GLN A 409 17.94 17.36 5.34
C GLN A 409 18.04 18.09 6.68
N LYS A 410 17.68 19.38 6.74
CA LYS A 410 17.69 20.15 7.99
C LYS A 410 16.71 19.60 9.02
N ARG A 411 15.49 19.24 8.60
CA ARG A 411 14.45 18.71 9.50
C ARG A 411 14.74 17.29 9.97
N LYS A 412 15.29 16.43 9.11
CA LYS A 412 15.60 15.03 9.42
C LYS A 412 17.01 14.69 8.90
N PRO A 413 18.08 15.13 9.58
CA PRO A 413 19.46 14.99 9.10
C PRO A 413 19.95 13.54 9.02
N THR A 414 19.33 12.66 9.80
CA THR A 414 19.61 11.22 9.80
C THR A 414 18.77 10.42 8.80
N HIS A 415 17.91 11.09 8.01
CA HIS A 415 17.02 10.42 7.07
C HIS A 415 17.52 10.58 5.61
N PRO A 416 17.58 9.50 4.80
CA PRO A 416 18.24 9.54 3.50
C PRO A 416 17.54 10.40 2.43
N ASN A 417 16.21 10.49 2.45
CA ASN A 417 15.42 11.09 1.35
C ASN A 417 15.85 12.51 0.93
N GLY A 418 16.22 13.38 1.85
CA GLY A 418 16.66 14.74 1.50
C GLY A 418 17.94 14.74 0.66
N PHE A 419 18.86 13.82 0.94
CA PHE A 419 20.09 13.62 0.17
C PHE A 419 19.81 12.88 -1.15
N VAL A 420 18.87 11.93 -1.16
CA VAL A 420 18.44 11.24 -2.39
C VAL A 420 17.86 12.24 -3.39
N PHE A 421 16.97 13.13 -2.95
CA PHE A 421 16.39 14.12 -3.85
C PHE A 421 17.41 15.16 -4.32
N GLU A 422 18.34 15.59 -3.47
CA GLU A 422 19.45 16.46 -3.93
C GLU A 422 20.28 15.76 -5.02
N GLY A 423 20.58 14.47 -4.86
CA GLY A 423 21.26 13.67 -5.87
C GLY A 423 20.45 13.55 -7.17
N ASP A 424 19.15 13.29 -7.09
CA ASP A 424 18.25 13.20 -8.24
C ASP A 424 18.13 14.54 -8.98
N ILE A 425 18.11 15.66 -8.25
CA ILE A 425 18.09 17.03 -8.82
C ILE A 425 19.37 17.30 -9.60
N HIS A 426 20.53 17.00 -9.02
CA HIS A 426 21.82 17.17 -9.70
C HIS A 426 21.95 16.24 -10.91
N SER A 427 21.51 14.99 -10.78
CA SER A 427 21.47 14.00 -11.87
C SER A 427 20.62 14.51 -13.04
N PHE A 428 19.43 15.09 -12.76
CA PHE A 428 18.57 15.70 -13.78
C PHE A 428 19.24 16.86 -14.54
N LYS A 429 20.21 17.54 -13.91
CA LYS A 429 21.02 18.61 -14.52
C LYS A 429 22.36 18.13 -15.07
N ASN A 430 22.59 16.82 -15.16
CA ASN A 430 23.85 16.21 -15.57
C ASN A 430 25.06 16.65 -14.71
N GLN A 431 24.81 17.10 -13.48
CA GLN A 431 25.81 17.49 -12.50
C GLN A 431 26.26 16.24 -11.73
N TRP A 432 26.94 15.34 -12.45
CA TRP A 432 27.21 13.98 -11.99
C TRP A 432 28.10 13.92 -10.75
N LYS A 433 29.02 14.87 -10.59
CA LYS A 433 29.92 14.95 -9.43
C LYS A 433 29.14 15.29 -8.16
N GLU A 434 28.27 16.29 -8.24
CA GLU A 434 27.37 16.73 -7.17
C GLU A 434 26.35 15.64 -6.85
N ALA A 435 25.78 15.01 -7.87
CA ALA A 435 24.87 13.88 -7.71
C ALA A 435 25.54 12.73 -6.94
N ALA A 436 26.75 12.34 -7.34
CA ALA A 436 27.52 11.30 -6.66
C ALA A 436 27.81 11.66 -5.18
N ASN A 437 28.10 12.93 -4.89
CA ASN A 437 28.32 13.37 -3.50
C ASN A 437 27.04 13.26 -2.66
N ALA A 438 25.90 13.71 -3.20
CA ALA A 438 24.62 13.63 -2.52
C ALA A 438 24.17 12.17 -2.30
N TYR A 439 24.32 11.30 -3.30
CA TYR A 439 24.01 9.88 -3.13
C TYR A 439 24.93 9.18 -2.11
N ARG A 440 26.22 9.52 -2.05
CA ARG A 440 27.11 9.04 -0.97
C ARG A 440 26.61 9.47 0.40
N ALA A 441 26.15 10.72 0.54
CA ALA A 441 25.58 11.21 1.78
C ALA A 441 24.29 10.45 2.15
N ALA A 442 23.43 10.18 1.17
CA ALA A 442 22.22 9.37 1.37
C ALA A 442 22.53 7.95 1.89
N LEU A 443 23.53 7.27 1.31
CA LEU A 443 23.94 5.93 1.75
C LEU A 443 24.48 5.94 3.19
N ARG A 444 25.22 6.99 3.60
CA ARG A 444 25.66 7.14 5.01
C ARG A 444 24.49 7.27 6.00
N GLN A 445 23.34 7.76 5.54
CA GLN A 445 22.11 7.86 6.34
C GLN A 445 21.19 6.62 6.19
N GLY A 446 21.70 5.51 5.64
CA GLY A 446 20.95 4.25 5.57
C GLY A 446 20.07 4.09 4.32
N ALA A 447 20.34 4.82 3.24
CA ALA A 447 19.72 4.50 1.95
C ALA A 447 20.12 3.09 1.44
N THR A 448 19.25 2.51 0.62
CA THR A 448 19.34 1.11 0.15
C THR A 448 19.96 0.99 -1.24
N GLY A 449 20.02 -0.25 -1.77
CA GLY A 449 20.63 -0.59 -3.07
C GLY A 449 20.15 0.21 -4.28
N GLU A 450 18.94 0.77 -4.27
CA GLU A 450 18.48 1.66 -5.33
C GLU A 450 19.35 2.92 -5.44
N VAL A 451 19.73 3.50 -4.30
CA VAL A 451 20.60 4.69 -4.24
C VAL A 451 22.05 4.31 -4.55
N ALA A 452 22.47 3.09 -4.21
CA ALA A 452 23.77 2.57 -4.63
C ALA A 452 23.86 2.45 -6.17
N ALA A 453 22.80 1.98 -6.83
CA ALA A 453 22.72 1.93 -8.29
C ALA A 453 22.80 3.33 -8.92
N LYS A 454 22.09 4.31 -8.35
CA LYS A 454 22.17 5.72 -8.77
C LYS A 454 23.58 6.31 -8.58
N LEU A 455 24.23 6.03 -7.45
CA LEU A 455 25.60 6.44 -7.19
C LEU A 455 26.56 5.82 -8.20
N HIS A 456 26.48 4.51 -8.44
CA HIS A 456 27.33 3.84 -9.41
C HIS A 456 27.17 4.44 -10.81
N LEU A 457 25.93 4.71 -11.23
CA LEU A 457 25.65 5.37 -12.51
C LEU A 457 26.31 6.77 -12.59
N ALA A 458 26.17 7.58 -11.53
CA ALA A 458 26.78 8.90 -11.47
C ALA A 458 28.33 8.85 -11.42
N LEU A 459 28.91 7.84 -10.78
CA LEU A 459 30.37 7.66 -10.77
C LEU A 459 30.88 7.25 -12.15
N ARG A 460 30.15 6.42 -12.89
CA ARG A 460 30.57 5.95 -14.21
C ARG A 460 30.69 7.10 -15.21
N THR A 461 29.84 8.11 -15.11
CA THR A 461 29.89 9.31 -15.97
C THR A 461 31.02 10.27 -15.57
N VAL A 462 31.47 10.25 -14.31
CA VAL A 462 32.59 11.06 -13.82
C VAL A 462 33.94 10.37 -14.06
N ALA A 463 34.09 9.12 -13.59
CA ALA A 463 35.30 8.30 -13.68
C ALA A 463 34.97 6.81 -13.47
N GLU A 464 35.03 6.02 -14.54
CA GLU A 464 34.71 4.57 -14.53
C GLU A 464 35.47 3.77 -13.45
N PRO A 465 36.79 3.98 -13.19
CA PRO A 465 37.48 3.24 -12.13
C PRO A 465 36.93 3.49 -10.72
N GLN A 466 36.33 4.66 -10.46
CA GLN A 466 35.69 4.93 -9.17
C GLN A 466 34.37 4.18 -9.03
N ALA A 467 33.63 4.03 -10.14
CA ALA A 467 32.39 3.26 -10.19
C ALA A 467 32.67 1.78 -9.92
N ASP A 468 33.66 1.20 -10.58
CA ASP A 468 34.03 -0.21 -10.40
C ASP A 468 34.50 -0.49 -8.98
N LYS A 469 35.35 0.39 -8.42
CA LYS A 469 35.78 0.30 -7.03
C LYS A 469 34.58 0.36 -6.07
N PHE A 470 33.64 1.28 -6.30
CA PHE A 470 32.43 1.39 -5.49
C PHE A 470 31.57 0.13 -5.58
N ALA A 471 31.31 -0.39 -6.79
CA ALA A 471 30.51 -1.60 -6.99
C ALA A 471 31.13 -2.81 -6.27
N ALA A 472 32.45 -2.98 -6.35
CA ALA A 472 33.17 -4.04 -5.66
C ALA A 472 33.06 -3.93 -4.14
N THR A 473 33.27 -2.73 -3.59
CA THR A 473 33.13 -2.47 -2.14
C THR A 473 31.70 -2.71 -1.67
N TRP A 474 30.70 -2.12 -2.34
CA TRP A 474 29.29 -2.26 -1.95
C TRP A 474 28.84 -3.72 -2.00
N SER A 475 29.20 -4.46 -3.04
CA SER A 475 28.83 -5.88 -3.17
C SER A 475 29.45 -6.76 -2.08
N LYS A 476 30.65 -6.39 -1.59
CA LYS A 476 31.31 -7.07 -0.48
C LYS A 476 30.65 -6.78 0.87
N GLU A 477 30.28 -5.52 1.11
CA GLU A 477 29.67 -5.07 2.36
C GLU A 477 28.18 -5.44 2.47
N HIS A 478 27.49 -5.53 1.33
CA HIS A 478 26.06 -5.80 1.23
C HIS A 478 25.77 -7.01 0.33
N PRO A 479 26.28 -8.23 0.64
CA PRO A 479 26.18 -9.38 -0.27
C PRO A 479 24.74 -9.83 -0.57
N LYS A 480 23.80 -9.49 0.31
CA LYS A 480 22.36 -9.78 0.20
C LYS A 480 21.54 -8.67 -0.49
N ASP A 481 22.18 -7.60 -0.96
CA ASP A 481 21.49 -6.54 -1.72
C ASP A 481 21.17 -7.02 -3.14
N GLY A 482 20.01 -7.66 -3.27
CA GLY A 482 19.50 -8.14 -4.55
C GLY A 482 19.21 -7.02 -5.55
N VAL A 483 18.81 -5.83 -5.08
CA VAL A 483 18.46 -4.69 -5.95
C VAL A 483 19.70 -4.20 -6.68
N PHE A 484 20.79 -3.94 -5.94
CA PHE A 484 22.04 -3.51 -6.55
C PHE A 484 22.66 -4.61 -7.43
N ARG A 485 22.55 -5.88 -7.02
CA ARG A 485 23.05 -7.01 -7.83
C ARG A 485 22.27 -7.18 -9.15
N VAL A 486 20.96 -6.98 -9.17
CA VAL A 486 20.16 -6.93 -10.42
C VAL A 486 20.67 -5.80 -11.32
N TYR A 487 20.89 -4.61 -10.76
CA TYR A 487 21.43 -3.49 -11.51
C TYR A 487 22.79 -3.82 -12.16
N LEU A 488 23.73 -4.41 -11.40
CA LEU A 488 25.02 -4.85 -11.95
C LEU A 488 24.86 -5.92 -13.03
N ALA A 489 23.99 -6.92 -12.83
CA ALA A 489 23.72 -7.95 -13.82
C ALA A 489 23.22 -7.36 -15.16
N GLN A 490 22.31 -6.40 -15.09
CA GLN A 490 21.78 -5.70 -16.25
C GLN A 490 22.85 -4.84 -16.94
N MET A 491 23.71 -4.17 -16.17
CA MET A 491 24.84 -3.41 -16.71
C MET A 491 25.86 -4.31 -17.41
N SER A 492 26.19 -5.46 -16.82
CA SER A 492 27.07 -6.46 -17.44
C SER A 492 26.49 -6.99 -18.75
N LEU A 493 25.20 -7.33 -18.79
CA LEU A 493 24.52 -7.74 -20.02
C LEU A 493 24.57 -6.65 -21.09
N ALA A 494 24.27 -5.39 -20.74
CA ALA A 494 24.31 -4.28 -21.69
C ALA A 494 25.70 -4.02 -22.25
N LYS A 495 26.76 -4.21 -21.44
CA LYS A 495 28.16 -4.15 -21.88
C LYS A 495 28.64 -5.43 -22.60
N LYS A 496 27.80 -6.46 -22.72
CA LYS A 496 28.15 -7.81 -23.21
C LYS A 496 29.26 -8.49 -22.39
N ASP A 497 29.44 -8.09 -21.14
CA ASP A 497 30.29 -8.80 -20.16
C ASP A 497 29.49 -9.98 -19.59
N TYR A 498 29.33 -11.00 -20.42
CA TYR A 498 28.58 -12.21 -20.07
C TYR A 498 29.17 -12.95 -18.85
N PRO A 499 30.50 -13.08 -18.67
CA PRO A 499 31.06 -13.67 -17.46
C PRO A 499 30.65 -12.94 -16.18
N ALA A 500 30.65 -11.61 -16.16
CA ALA A 500 30.14 -10.87 -14.99
C ALA A 500 28.63 -11.04 -14.80
N ALA A 501 27.85 -10.98 -15.89
CA ALA A 501 26.40 -11.19 -15.83
C ALA A 501 26.03 -12.55 -15.22
N ILE A 502 26.72 -13.63 -15.64
CA ILE A 502 26.54 -14.99 -15.11
C ILE A 502 26.77 -15.01 -13.60
N ARG A 503 27.89 -14.45 -13.12
CA ARG A 503 28.20 -14.39 -11.67
C ARG A 503 27.14 -13.62 -10.89
N HIS A 504 26.63 -12.53 -11.44
CA HIS A 504 25.57 -11.75 -10.77
C HIS A 504 24.24 -12.52 -10.72
N TYR A 505 23.81 -13.16 -11.81
CA TYR A 505 22.57 -13.95 -11.81
C TYR A 505 22.66 -15.21 -10.95
N GLN A 506 23.81 -15.88 -10.90
CA GLN A 506 24.02 -16.99 -9.97
C GLN A 506 23.85 -16.55 -8.51
N GLY A 507 24.48 -15.42 -8.12
CA GLY A 507 24.29 -14.88 -6.77
C GLY A 507 22.85 -14.39 -6.49
N LEU A 508 22.11 -13.95 -7.51
CA LEU A 508 20.67 -13.65 -7.35
C LEU A 508 19.85 -14.92 -7.10
N LEU A 509 20.18 -16.01 -7.78
CA LEU A 509 19.53 -17.30 -7.58
C LEU A 509 19.88 -17.95 -6.23
N GLU A 510 21.01 -17.63 -5.62
CA GLU A 510 21.26 -18.00 -4.21
C GLU A 510 20.25 -17.33 -3.26
N LEU A 511 19.78 -16.11 -3.57
CA LEU A 511 18.77 -15.40 -2.78
C LEU A 511 17.35 -15.87 -3.09
N GLN A 512 17.06 -16.16 -4.37
CA GLN A 512 15.76 -16.66 -4.82
C GLN A 512 15.95 -17.79 -5.86
N PRO A 513 16.11 -19.05 -5.40
CA PRO A 513 16.46 -20.17 -6.28
C PRO A 513 15.46 -20.46 -7.41
N ASN A 514 14.18 -20.17 -7.17
CA ASN A 514 13.10 -20.48 -8.11
C ASN A 514 12.61 -19.26 -8.90
N ASN A 515 13.48 -18.29 -9.17
CA ASN A 515 13.13 -17.13 -10.00
C ASN A 515 13.34 -17.45 -11.50
N ALA A 516 12.24 -17.74 -12.21
CA ALA A 516 12.27 -18.12 -13.62
C ALA A 516 12.88 -17.02 -14.53
N ALA A 517 12.66 -15.74 -14.23
CA ALA A 517 13.19 -14.64 -15.03
C ALA A 517 14.72 -14.53 -14.90
N TRP A 518 15.27 -14.75 -13.70
CA TRP A 518 16.72 -14.74 -13.48
C TRP A 518 17.39 -15.97 -14.06
N LEU A 519 16.76 -17.15 -13.97
CA LEU A 519 17.21 -18.35 -14.67
C LEU A 519 17.24 -18.15 -16.19
N ASN A 520 16.22 -17.49 -16.75
CA ASN A 520 16.18 -17.17 -18.17
C ASN A 520 17.34 -16.25 -18.59
N ASN A 521 17.57 -15.17 -17.84
CA ASN A 521 18.66 -14.24 -18.16
C ASN A 521 20.04 -14.87 -17.94
N LEU A 522 20.18 -15.77 -16.96
CA LEU A 522 21.37 -16.59 -16.77
C LEU A 522 21.58 -17.52 -17.96
N ALA A 523 20.53 -18.21 -18.43
CA ALA A 523 20.57 -19.09 -19.58
C ALA A 523 21.01 -18.34 -20.84
N TRP A 524 20.46 -17.15 -21.08
CA TRP A 524 20.87 -16.29 -22.18
C TRP A 524 22.36 -15.93 -22.08
N ALA A 525 22.81 -15.39 -20.94
CA ALA A 525 24.22 -15.02 -20.75
C ALA A 525 25.18 -16.21 -20.90
N ALA A 526 24.79 -17.36 -20.33
CA ALA A 526 25.53 -18.62 -20.40
C ALA A 526 25.62 -19.13 -21.86
N GLY A 527 24.54 -19.02 -22.63
CA GLY A 527 24.52 -19.36 -24.06
C GLY A 527 25.51 -18.54 -24.88
N GLN A 528 25.61 -17.24 -24.60
CA GLN A 528 26.54 -16.35 -25.31
C GLN A 528 28.02 -16.72 -25.11
N VAL A 529 28.36 -17.39 -24.01
CA VAL A 529 29.71 -17.94 -23.77
C VAL A 529 29.81 -19.44 -24.02
N LYS A 530 28.77 -20.05 -24.60
CA LYS A 530 28.67 -21.49 -24.90
C LYS A 530 28.88 -22.38 -23.66
N ASP A 531 28.41 -21.94 -22.50
CA ASP A 531 28.40 -22.76 -21.29
C ASP A 531 27.45 -23.96 -21.50
N PRO A 532 27.88 -25.22 -21.27
CA PRO A 532 27.04 -26.39 -21.45
C PRO A 532 25.77 -26.38 -20.58
N LYS A 533 25.75 -25.65 -19.46
CA LYS A 533 24.58 -25.55 -18.56
C LYS A 533 23.51 -24.58 -19.05
N ALA A 534 23.75 -23.83 -20.12
CA ALA A 534 22.81 -22.82 -20.62
C ALA A 534 21.41 -23.41 -20.90
N LEU A 535 21.37 -24.60 -21.52
CA LEU A 535 20.10 -25.26 -21.83
C LEU A 535 19.37 -25.70 -20.56
N ASP A 536 20.06 -26.27 -19.59
CA ASP A 536 19.46 -26.70 -18.31
C ASP A 536 18.81 -25.53 -17.57
N TYR A 537 19.46 -24.37 -17.58
CA TYR A 537 18.90 -23.14 -16.99
C TYR A 537 17.63 -22.70 -17.71
N ALA A 538 17.62 -22.73 -19.04
CA ALA A 538 16.44 -22.35 -19.84
C ALA A 538 15.28 -23.35 -19.68
N GLU A 539 15.55 -24.65 -19.64
CA GLU A 539 14.53 -25.68 -19.39
C GLU A 539 13.92 -25.54 -17.99
N THR A 540 14.76 -25.26 -16.98
CA THR A 540 14.29 -25.02 -15.61
C THR A 540 13.43 -23.77 -15.53
N ALA A 541 13.84 -22.67 -16.20
CA ALA A 541 13.04 -21.45 -16.28
C ALA A 541 11.66 -21.72 -16.90
N ASN A 542 11.61 -22.47 -18.02
CA ASN A 542 10.38 -22.80 -18.72
C ASN A 542 9.48 -23.75 -17.93
N LYS A 543 10.06 -24.65 -17.12
CA LYS A 543 9.30 -25.51 -16.20
C LYS A 543 8.65 -24.71 -15.06
N LEU A 544 9.35 -23.71 -14.53
CA LEU A 544 8.86 -22.87 -13.44
C LEU A 544 7.79 -21.87 -13.90
N ALA A 545 7.94 -21.33 -15.11
CA ALA A 545 7.00 -20.39 -15.70
C ALA A 545 6.76 -20.75 -17.18
N PRO A 546 5.89 -21.74 -17.45
CA PRO A 546 5.56 -22.14 -18.81
C PRO A 546 4.80 -21.03 -19.54
N ASP A 547 4.81 -21.09 -20.87
CA ASP A 547 4.07 -20.18 -21.75
C ASP A 547 4.42 -18.70 -21.55
N GLN A 548 5.65 -18.40 -21.14
CA GLN A 548 6.18 -17.05 -21.07
C GLN A 548 7.03 -16.75 -22.33
N PRO A 549 6.66 -15.77 -23.17
CA PRO A 549 7.34 -15.51 -24.44
C PRO A 549 8.86 -15.31 -24.33
N PRO A 550 9.41 -14.52 -23.39
CA PRO A 550 10.87 -14.34 -23.27
C PRO A 550 11.62 -15.62 -22.89
N ILE A 551 10.96 -16.53 -22.16
CA ILE A 551 11.54 -17.80 -21.71
C ILE A 551 11.54 -18.82 -22.84
N MET A 552 10.41 -18.94 -23.55
CA MET A 552 10.31 -19.78 -24.74
C MET A 552 11.27 -19.32 -25.83
N ASP A 553 11.46 -18.00 -26.01
CA ASP A 553 12.40 -17.43 -26.97
C ASP A 553 13.85 -17.86 -26.65
N THR A 554 14.30 -17.65 -25.41
CA THR A 554 15.65 -18.02 -24.97
C THR A 554 15.90 -19.52 -25.10
N LEU A 555 14.96 -20.35 -24.62
CA LEU A 555 15.05 -21.81 -24.74
C LEU A 555 15.07 -22.26 -26.20
N GLY A 556 14.22 -21.66 -27.03
CA GLY A 556 14.12 -21.95 -28.46
C GLY A 556 15.42 -21.65 -29.21
N VAL A 557 16.03 -20.49 -28.95
CA VAL A 557 17.36 -20.13 -29.50
C VAL A 557 18.41 -21.17 -29.11
N LEU A 558 18.51 -21.51 -27.83
CA LEU A 558 19.52 -22.46 -27.34
C LEU A 558 19.33 -23.87 -27.94
N LEU A 559 18.09 -24.34 -28.08
CA LEU A 559 17.79 -25.62 -28.72
C LEU A 559 18.19 -25.64 -30.20
N VAL A 560 17.87 -24.58 -30.93
CA VAL A 560 18.30 -24.40 -32.34
C VAL A 560 19.83 -24.39 -32.44
N GLU A 561 20.52 -23.73 -31.51
CA GLU A 561 21.98 -23.69 -31.49
C GLU A 561 22.60 -25.08 -31.27
N GLN A 562 22.03 -25.87 -30.37
CA GLN A 562 22.47 -27.24 -30.05
C GLN A 562 22.00 -28.33 -31.04
N GLY A 563 21.24 -27.96 -32.07
CA GLY A 563 20.82 -28.89 -33.14
C GLY A 563 19.44 -29.52 -32.94
N ALA A 564 18.78 -29.29 -31.81
CA ALA A 564 17.38 -29.64 -31.57
C ALA A 564 16.43 -28.66 -32.28
N THR A 565 16.64 -28.50 -33.58
CA THR A 565 16.11 -27.38 -34.38
C THR A 565 14.58 -27.38 -34.47
N GLU A 566 13.94 -28.53 -34.61
CA GLU A 566 12.49 -28.64 -34.73
C GLU A 566 11.77 -28.12 -33.47
N ARG A 567 12.13 -28.68 -32.30
CA ARG A 567 11.61 -28.23 -30.99
C ARG A 567 11.89 -26.76 -30.72
N GLY A 568 13.09 -26.30 -31.08
CA GLY A 568 13.48 -24.90 -30.90
C GLY A 568 12.63 -23.94 -31.75
N VAL A 569 12.38 -24.27 -33.01
CA VAL A 569 11.51 -23.48 -33.90
C VAL A 569 10.05 -23.50 -33.44
N GLU A 570 9.55 -24.61 -32.91
CA GLU A 570 8.19 -24.68 -32.36
C GLU A 570 8.01 -23.69 -31.19
N LEU A 571 8.95 -23.67 -30.25
CA LEU A 571 8.95 -22.73 -29.13
C LEU A 571 9.06 -21.27 -29.58
N LEU A 572 9.95 -20.98 -30.53
CA LEU A 572 10.10 -19.64 -31.10
C LEU A 572 8.81 -19.17 -31.79
N ARG A 573 8.11 -20.06 -32.50
CA ARG A 573 6.83 -19.76 -33.16
C ARG A 573 5.75 -19.43 -32.13
N LYS A 574 5.68 -20.22 -31.06
CA LYS A 574 4.75 -19.99 -29.96
C LYS A 574 5.03 -18.67 -29.24
N ALA A 575 6.31 -18.37 -28.96
CA ALA A 575 6.74 -17.11 -28.38
C ALA A 575 6.36 -15.90 -29.26
N SER A 576 6.66 -15.97 -30.55
CA SER A 576 6.33 -14.90 -31.50
C SER A 576 4.83 -14.69 -31.68
N THR A 577 4.02 -15.75 -31.59
CA THR A 577 2.55 -15.66 -31.66
C THR A 577 1.97 -14.98 -30.42
N GLN A 578 2.54 -15.21 -29.25
CA GLN A 578 2.07 -14.64 -27.98
C GLN A 578 2.56 -13.21 -27.73
N ALA A 579 3.70 -12.83 -28.31
CA ALA A 579 4.28 -11.48 -28.21
C ALA A 579 4.62 -10.91 -29.61
N PRO A 580 3.62 -10.74 -30.51
CA PRO A 580 3.85 -10.31 -31.89
C PRO A 580 4.47 -8.90 -32.00
N GLU A 581 4.33 -8.08 -30.96
CA GLU A 581 4.86 -6.74 -30.82
C GLU A 581 6.33 -6.67 -30.39
N THR A 582 6.99 -7.81 -30.14
CA THR A 582 8.40 -7.86 -29.72
C THR A 582 9.31 -8.27 -30.90
N PRO A 583 9.96 -7.31 -31.60
CA PRO A 583 10.68 -7.60 -32.84
C PRO A 583 11.87 -8.56 -32.64
N GLY A 584 12.50 -8.53 -31.47
CA GLY A 584 13.62 -9.43 -31.15
C GLY A 584 13.25 -10.91 -31.20
N ILE A 585 12.07 -11.28 -30.70
CA ILE A 585 11.57 -12.66 -30.72
C ILE A 585 11.30 -13.12 -32.16
N ARG A 586 10.72 -12.23 -32.97
CA ARG A 586 10.48 -12.51 -34.40
C ARG A 586 11.79 -12.70 -35.17
N LEU A 587 12.83 -11.91 -34.84
CA LEU A 587 14.16 -12.07 -35.44
C LEU A 587 14.79 -13.41 -35.06
N ASN A 588 14.67 -13.83 -33.79
CA ASN A 588 15.14 -15.13 -33.33
C ASN A 588 14.40 -16.29 -34.02
N LEU A 589 13.09 -16.18 -34.21
CA LEU A 589 12.30 -17.13 -35.01
C LEU A 589 12.81 -17.21 -36.46
N ALA A 590 13.03 -16.07 -37.12
CA ALA A 590 13.58 -16.06 -38.49
C ALA A 590 14.93 -16.79 -38.57
N LYS A 591 15.85 -16.52 -37.62
CA LYS A 591 17.14 -17.23 -37.53
C LYS A 591 16.96 -18.74 -37.35
N GLY A 592 16.03 -19.14 -36.48
CA GLY A 592 15.69 -20.55 -36.27
C GLY A 592 15.15 -21.23 -37.53
N LEU A 593 14.24 -20.56 -38.25
CA LEU A 593 13.66 -21.05 -39.50
C LEU A 593 14.71 -21.21 -40.61
N ILE A 594 15.66 -20.27 -40.72
CA ILE A 594 16.79 -20.39 -41.66
C ILE A 594 17.60 -21.65 -41.35
N LYS A 595 17.94 -21.87 -40.08
CA LYS A 595 18.73 -23.05 -39.66
C LYS A 595 17.96 -24.36 -39.83
N ALA A 596 16.63 -24.30 -39.78
CA ALA A 596 15.73 -25.42 -40.09
C ALA A 596 15.53 -25.67 -41.60
N GLY A 597 16.12 -24.85 -42.48
CA GLY A 597 15.92 -24.92 -43.93
C GLY A 597 14.56 -24.38 -44.42
N GLN A 598 13.75 -23.78 -43.53
CA GLN A 598 12.42 -23.24 -43.84
C GLN A 598 12.52 -21.79 -44.39
N LYS A 599 13.20 -21.63 -45.53
CA LYS A 599 13.54 -20.31 -46.09
C LYS A 599 12.33 -19.42 -46.38
N ASP A 600 11.25 -19.96 -46.93
CA ASP A 600 10.04 -19.18 -47.24
C ASP A 600 9.36 -18.64 -45.98
N ALA A 601 9.33 -19.43 -44.91
CA ALA A 601 8.78 -19.00 -43.63
C ALA A 601 9.69 -17.93 -43.00
N ALA A 602 11.02 -18.13 -43.03
CA ALA A 602 11.96 -17.13 -42.53
C ALA A 602 11.84 -15.79 -43.26
N LYS A 603 11.67 -15.82 -44.59
CA LYS A 603 11.50 -14.61 -45.42
C LYS A 603 10.28 -13.80 -44.99
N ARG A 604 9.13 -14.45 -44.73
CA ARG A 604 7.92 -13.77 -44.24
C ARG A 604 8.17 -13.04 -42.92
N GLU A 605 8.86 -13.68 -41.98
CA GLU A 605 9.17 -13.05 -40.69
C GLU A 605 10.11 -11.86 -40.85
N LEU A 606 11.11 -11.96 -41.71
CA LEU A 606 12.05 -10.87 -42.01
C LEU A 606 11.39 -9.73 -42.78
N ASP A 607 10.46 -10.00 -43.69
CA ASP A 607 9.70 -8.98 -44.42
C ASP A 607 8.84 -8.14 -43.46
N GLU A 608 8.23 -8.76 -42.44
CA GLU A 608 7.51 -8.02 -41.39
C GLU A 608 8.45 -7.16 -40.54
N LEU A 609 9.64 -7.68 -40.19
CA LEU A 609 10.65 -6.90 -39.46
C LEU A 609 11.16 -5.73 -40.29
N ALA A 610 11.34 -5.91 -41.61
CA ALA A 610 11.85 -4.88 -42.50
C ALA A 610 10.95 -3.63 -42.53
N LYS A 611 9.63 -3.80 -42.34
CA LYS A 611 8.65 -2.69 -42.27
C LYS A 611 8.88 -1.76 -41.08
N LEU A 612 9.60 -2.20 -40.04
CA LEU A 612 9.91 -1.37 -38.87
C LEU A 612 10.93 -0.27 -39.19
N GLY A 613 11.79 -0.48 -40.20
CA GLY A 613 12.83 0.46 -40.60
C GLY A 613 13.77 0.82 -39.45
N ASP A 614 14.17 2.10 -39.39
CA ASP A 614 15.14 2.61 -38.39
C ASP A 614 14.65 2.50 -36.94
N LYS A 615 13.36 2.20 -36.71
CA LYS A 615 12.84 1.95 -35.37
C LYS A 615 13.33 0.63 -34.78
N PHE A 616 13.86 -0.27 -35.59
CA PHE A 616 14.41 -1.54 -35.14
C PHE A 616 15.95 -1.55 -35.21
N PRO A 617 16.66 -1.63 -34.07
CA PRO A 617 18.12 -1.55 -34.05
C PRO A 617 18.86 -2.62 -34.87
N ALA A 618 18.22 -3.77 -35.14
CA ALA A 618 18.80 -4.85 -35.93
C ALA A 618 18.37 -4.81 -37.42
N GLN A 619 17.89 -3.67 -37.93
CA GLN A 619 17.46 -3.54 -39.32
C GLN A 619 18.54 -3.89 -40.35
N ALA A 620 19.80 -3.58 -40.05
CA ALA A 620 20.93 -3.94 -40.89
C ALA A 620 21.09 -5.48 -41.00
N GLU A 621 20.93 -6.19 -39.88
CA GLU A 621 20.96 -7.65 -39.82
C GLU A 621 19.80 -8.27 -40.61
N VAL A 622 18.58 -7.74 -40.44
CA VAL A 622 17.39 -8.16 -41.20
C VAL A 622 17.63 -8.02 -42.72
N SER A 623 18.13 -6.86 -43.15
CA SER A 623 18.40 -6.57 -44.56
C SER A 623 19.46 -7.49 -45.15
N GLN A 624 20.48 -7.84 -44.36
CA GLN A 624 21.52 -8.78 -44.78
C GLN A 624 20.96 -10.21 -44.93
N MET A 625 20.12 -10.66 -43.99
CA MET A 625 19.50 -11.99 -44.06
C MET A 625 18.54 -12.12 -45.23
N LEU A 626 17.73 -11.10 -45.54
CA LEU A 626 16.83 -11.10 -46.70
C LEU A 626 17.58 -11.22 -48.03
N LYS A 627 18.79 -10.66 -48.13
CA LYS A 627 19.63 -10.79 -49.34
C LYS A 627 20.28 -12.18 -49.48
N ALA A 628 20.44 -12.90 -48.37
CA ALA A 628 21.09 -14.21 -48.33
C ALA A 628 20.12 -15.39 -48.51
N LEU A 629 18.82 -15.13 -48.41
CA LEU A 629 17.73 -16.10 -48.64
C LEU A 629 17.36 -16.17 -50.11
#